data_AF-A0A3D2Y2X2-F1
#
_entry.id   AF-A0A3D2Y2X2-F1
#
_cell.length_a   1.000
_cell.length_b   1.000
_cell.length_c   1.000
_cell.angle_alpha   90.00
_cell.angle_beta   90.00
_cell.angle_gamma   90.00
#
_symmetry.space_group_name_H-M   'P 1'
#
loop_
_entity.id
_entity.type
_entity.pdbx_description
1 polymer ?
#
loop_
_entity_poly.entity_id
_entity_poly.type
_entity_poly.pdbx_seq_one_letter_code
_entity_poly.pdbx_strand_id
1 'polypeptide(L)'
;IQTYGIFAIAYFIAKQLKLPHNVAAPACMIGTSNFFELAVAVAISLFGLHSGAALATVVGVLVEVPVMLSLVWFANRTRHWFA
;
A
#
# COMPACT_ATOMS: atom_id res chain seq x y z
N ILE A 1 2.44 6.62 6.09
CA ILE A 1 3.28 5.92 7.10
C ILE A 1 2.91 4.44 7.17
N GLN A 2 1.63 4.11 7.39
CA GLN A 2 1.11 2.74 7.40
C GLN A 2 1.62 1.90 6.21
N THR A 3 1.38 2.36 4.98
CA THR A 3 1.75 1.68 3.72
C THR A 3 3.24 1.34 3.68
N TYR A 4 4.12 2.30 3.99
CA TYR A 4 5.56 2.05 4.06
C TYR A 4 5.96 1.07 5.18
N GLY A 5 5.31 1.14 6.34
CA GLY A 5 5.59 0.25 7.47
C GLY A 5 5.24 -1.20 7.16
N ILE A 6 4.03 -1.45 6.66
CA ILE A 6 3.57 -2.79 6.28
C ILE A 6 4.44 -3.35 5.16
N PHE A 7 4.75 -2.54 4.14
CA PHE A 7 5.64 -2.95 3.06
C PHE A 7 7.03 -3.34 3.59
N ALA A 8 7.64 -2.51 4.43
CA ALA A 8 8.97 -2.78 4.98
C ALA A 8 9.01 -4.09 5.78
N ILE A 9 7.98 -4.34 6.60
CA ILE A 9 7.86 -5.58 7.39
C ILE A 9 7.68 -6.78 6.46
N ALA A 10 6.71 -6.72 5.54
CA ALA A 10 6.43 -7.81 4.61
C ALA A 10 7.65 -8.12 3.72
N TYR A 11 8.31 -7.09 3.21
CA TYR A 11 9.49 -7.20 2.35
C TYR A 11 10.69 -7.78 3.10
N PHE A 12 10.86 -7.40 4.37
CA PHE A 12 11.89 -7.97 5.24
C PHE A 12 11.64 -9.45 5.55
N ILE A 13 10.39 -9.82 5.86
CA ILE A 13 10.00 -11.22 6.09
C ILE A 13 10.21 -12.03 4.81
N ALA A 14 9.77 -11.53 3.65
CA ALA A 14 9.97 -12.20 2.36
C ALA A 14 11.45 -12.43 2.04
N LYS A 15 12.31 -11.47 2.44
CA LYS A 15 13.77 -11.61 2.34
C LYS A 15 14.32 -12.69 3.27
N GLN A 16 13.87 -12.73 4.53
CA GLN A 16 14.29 -13.79 5.47
C GLN A 16 13.86 -15.18 5.01
N LEU A 17 12.67 -15.29 4.42
CA LEU A 17 12.15 -16.53 3.85
C LEU A 17 12.81 -16.92 2.51
N LYS A 18 13.76 -16.12 2.01
CA LYS A 18 14.47 -16.32 0.73
C LYS A 18 13.52 -16.54 -0.46
N LEU A 19 12.40 -15.84 -0.45
CA LEU A 19 11.45 -15.91 -1.57
C LEU A 19 12.06 -15.24 -2.81
N PRO A 20 11.86 -15.79 -4.01
CA PRO A 20 12.35 -15.14 -5.21
C PRO A 20 11.60 -13.81 -5.42
N HIS A 21 12.31 -12.79 -5.93
CA HIS A 21 11.79 -11.41 -6.05
C HIS A 21 10.46 -11.33 -6.81
N ASN A 22 10.31 -12.16 -7.84
CA ASN A 22 9.10 -12.28 -8.67
C ASN A 22 7.85 -12.69 -7.88
N VAL A 23 8.00 -13.30 -6.70
CA VAL A 23 6.90 -13.61 -5.78
C VAL A 23 6.88 -12.63 -4.62
N ALA A 24 8.04 -12.32 -4.03
CA ALA A 24 8.16 -11.43 -2.88
C ALA A 24 7.61 -10.03 -3.15
N ALA A 25 7.99 -9.39 -4.25
CA ALA A 25 7.58 -8.02 -4.57
C ALA A 25 6.05 -7.87 -4.76
N PRO A 26 5.38 -8.64 -5.64
CA PRO A 26 3.93 -8.54 -5.78
C PRO A 26 3.19 -8.97 -4.50
N ALA A 27 3.67 -9.99 -3.77
CA ALA A 27 3.05 -10.39 -2.51
C ALA A 27 3.08 -9.28 -1.45
N CYS A 28 4.22 -8.58 -1.31
CA CYS A 28 4.33 -7.44 -0.38
C CYS A 28 3.45 -6.26 -0.80
N MET A 29 3.33 -6.01 -2.11
CA MET A 29 2.44 -4.97 -2.63
C MET A 29 0.97 -5.28 -2.32
N ILE A 30 0.53 -6.52 -2.57
CA ILE A 30 -0.85 -6.96 -2.25
C ILE A 30 -1.14 -6.81 -0.76
N GLY A 31 -0.23 -7.26 0.10
CA GLY A 31 -0.39 -7.17 1.56
C GLY A 31 -0.38 -5.73 2.10
N THR A 32 0.16 -4.79 1.33
CA THR A 32 0.26 -3.38 1.72
C THR A 32 -0.93 -2.54 1.21
N SER A 33 -1.62 -3.00 0.17
CA SER A 33 -2.75 -2.30 -0.45
C SER A 33 -3.93 -2.12 0.51
N ASN A 34 -4.54 -0.94 0.50
CA ASN A 34 -5.78 -0.66 1.22
C ASN A 34 -6.95 -0.47 0.23
N PHE A 35 -8.17 -0.85 0.62
CA PHE A 35 -9.39 -0.70 -0.19
C PHE A 35 -10.05 0.67 0.04
N PHE A 36 -9.45 1.71 -0.53
CA PHE A 36 -9.95 3.07 -0.32
C PHE A 36 -11.29 3.34 -1.00
N GLU A 37 -11.58 2.75 -2.15
CA GLU A 37 -12.85 2.93 -2.85
C GLU A 37 -14.05 2.49 -1.98
N LEU A 38 -13.89 1.38 -1.26
CA LEU A 38 -14.86 0.92 -0.27
C LEU A 38 -14.93 1.88 0.93
N ALA A 39 -13.77 2.34 1.43
CA ALA A 39 -13.70 3.25 2.56
C ALA A 39 -14.40 4.60 2.29
N VAL A 40 -14.24 5.14 1.08
CA VAL A 40 -14.94 6.36 0.63
C VAL A 40 -16.45 6.14 0.59
N ALA A 41 -16.91 5.02 0.03
CA ALA A 41 -18.33 4.71 -0.03
C ALA A 41 -18.97 4.62 1.37
N VAL A 42 -18.27 3.98 2.32
CA VAL A 42 -18.72 3.87 3.71
C VAL A 42 -18.67 5.22 4.43
N ALA A 43 -17.64 6.03 4.21
CA ALA A 43 -17.54 7.35 4.83
C ALA A 43 -18.66 8.28 4.37
N ILE A 44 -18.98 8.26 3.08
CA ILE A 44 -20.09 9.03 2.51
C ILE A 44 -21.43 8.53 3.04
N SER A 45 -21.65 7.22 3.14
CA SER A 45 -22.94 6.66 3.58
C SER A 45 -23.22 6.91 5.06
N LEU A 46 -22.19 6.91 5.92
CA LEU A 46 -22.34 7.09 7.37
C LEU A 46 -22.29 8.56 7.80
N PHE A 47 -21.41 9.36 7.20
CA PHE A 47 -21.14 10.73 7.65
C PHE A 47 -21.59 11.81 6.67
N GLY A 48 -22.06 11.44 5.47
CA GLY A 48 -22.45 12.37 4.42
C GLY A 48 -21.26 13.01 3.69
N LEU A 49 -21.52 13.58 2.52
CA LEU A 49 -20.50 14.16 1.62
C LEU A 49 -19.77 15.38 2.21
N HIS A 50 -20.43 16.14 3.08
CA HIS A 50 -19.88 17.38 3.65
C HIS A 50 -19.07 17.15 4.93
N SER A 51 -18.97 15.90 5.39
CA SER A 51 -18.17 15.58 6.58
C SER A 51 -16.67 15.55 6.25
N GLY A 52 -15.85 16.03 7.19
CA GLY A 52 -14.40 15.93 7.11
C GLY A 52 -13.90 14.49 6.99
N ALA A 53 -14.68 13.50 7.44
CA ALA A 53 -14.36 12.09 7.27
C ALA A 53 -14.39 11.65 5.78
N ALA A 54 -15.41 12.06 5.02
CA ALA A 54 -15.51 11.76 3.60
C ALA A 54 -14.37 12.43 2.81
N LEU A 55 -14.08 13.70 3.10
CA LEU A 55 -12.95 14.42 2.49
C LEU A 55 -11.60 13.72 2.77
N ALA A 56 -11.36 13.31 4.03
CA ALA A 56 -10.13 12.63 4.41
C ALA A 56 -9.93 11.30 3.66
N THR A 57 -11.00 10.52 3.45
CA THR A 57 -10.90 9.25 2.71
C THR A 57 -10.59 9.46 1.22
N VAL A 58 -11.18 10.48 0.58
CA VAL A 58 -10.91 10.80 -0.84
C VAL A 58 -9.49 11.31 -1.02
N VAL A 59 -9.02 12.21 -0.14
CA VAL A 59 -7.64 12.69 -0.15
C VAL A 59 -6.67 11.52 0.12
N GLY A 60 -7.05 10.58 0.99
CA GLY A 60 -6.31 9.34 1.25
C GLY A 60 -6.01 8.56 -0.02
N VAL A 61 -7.01 8.34 -0.90
CA VAL A 61 -6.82 7.68 -2.22
C VAL A 61 -5.76 8.40 -3.06
N LEU A 62 -5.85 9.72 -3.15
CA LEU A 62 -4.96 10.53 -3.99
C LEU A 62 -3.51 10.46 -3.51
N VAL A 63 -3.30 10.24 -2.21
CA VAL A 63 -1.97 10.05 -1.60
C VAL A 63 -1.51 8.59 -1.69
N GLU A 64 -2.42 7.62 -1.62
CA GLU A 64 -2.09 6.19 -1.69
C GLU A 64 -1.43 5.81 -3.02
N VAL A 65 -1.99 6.29 -4.15
CA VAL A 65 -1.47 5.96 -5.50
C VAL A 65 0.01 6.34 -5.68
N PRO A 66 0.46 7.59 -5.41
CA PRO A 66 1.88 7.94 -5.55
C PRO A 66 2.76 7.19 -4.54
N VAL A 67 2.26 6.90 -3.33
CA VAL A 67 2.98 6.08 -2.35
C VAL A 67 3.22 4.68 -2.91
N MET A 68 2.20 4.04 -3.50
CA MET A 68 2.33 2.71 -4.11
C MET A 68 3.31 2.72 -5.29
N LEU A 69 3.27 3.73 -6.15
CA LEU A 69 4.24 3.86 -7.25
C LEU A 69 5.68 4.00 -6.73
N SER A 70 5.88 4.73 -5.63
CA SER A 70 7.21 4.85 -4.99
C SER A 70 7.72 3.51 -4.45
N LEU A 71 6.82 2.67 -3.92
CA LEU A 71 7.14 1.33 -3.42
C LEU A 71 7.48 0.36 -4.56
N VAL A 72 6.74 0.42 -5.68
CA VAL A 72 7.08 -0.35 -6.89
C VAL A 72 8.47 0.00 -7.38
N TRP A 73 8.77 1.31 -7.46
CA TRP A 73 10.09 1.78 -7.87
C TRP A 73 11.19 1.27 -6.93
N PHE A 74 10.96 1.33 -5.62
CA PHE A 74 11.89 0.81 -4.62
C PHE A 74 12.11 -0.70 -4.78
N ALA A 75 11.03 -1.48 -4.86
CA ALA A 75 11.06 -2.93 -5.02
C ALA A 75 11.84 -3.35 -6.28
N ASN A 76 11.66 -2.62 -7.39
CA ASN A 76 12.40 -2.87 -8.63
C ASN A 76 13.89 -2.55 -8.51
N ARG A 77 14.28 -1.56 -7.72
CA ARG A 77 15.69 -1.21 -7.48
C ARG A 77 16.38 -2.22 -6.55
N THR A 78 15.65 -2.79 -5.60
CA THR A 78 16.16 -3.78 -4.64
C THR A 78 16.10 -5.23 -5.15
N ARG A 79 15.89 -5.45 -6.45
CA ARG A 79 15.94 -6.81 -7.07
C ARG A 79 17.20 -7.60 -6.72
N HIS A 80 18.34 -6.91 -6.66
CA HIS A 80 19.62 -7.50 -6.31
C HIS A 80 19.72 -8.04 -4.86
N TRP A 81 18.78 -7.70 -3.96
CA TRP A 81 18.77 -8.22 -2.58
C TRP A 81 18.19 -9.63 -2.45
N PHE A 82 17.57 -10.12 -3.53
CA PHE A 82 16.88 -11.40 -3.63
C PHE A 82 17.50 -12.30 -4.73
N ALA A 83 18.66 -11.90 -5.24
CA ALA A 83 19.49 -12.65 -6.19
C ALA A 83 20.49 -13.53 -5.43
#